data_AF-A0A8S2EIV2-F1
#
_entry.id   AF-A0A8S2EIV2-F1
#
_cell.length_a   1.000
_cell.length_b   1.000
_cell.length_c   1.000
_cell.angle_alpha   90.00
_cell.angle_beta   90.00
_cell.angle_gamma   90.00
#
_symmetry.space_group_name_H-M   'P 1'
#
loop_
_entity.id
_entity.type
_entity.pdbx_description
1 polymer ?
#
loop_
_entity_poly.entity_id
_entity_poly.type
_entity_poly.pdbx_seq_one_letter_code
_entity_poly.pdbx_strand_id
1 'polypeptide(L)'
;MLKSHAFVLFIFSIIAFHCDSAPVNTITQQQYTTIQIGWTRAQVTNLVGSSGNVVSEAGTGSANTIIVEYTGPGTGAIKAVAAFGFVGGQLVSKSEVGFVAAVKNKITLQQYSTIQIGWTQQKVTQLLGGTGNIVSQAGKTGSPFYTAIVQYTGAQSPNAIASFTFTGGALSAKIQLGLDTGIYTITQQQYTTIQIGWTRAQVTNLVGSSGNAVSEAGTGSANTIIVEYTGPGTGAIKAVAAFGFDSGQLVSKSESGFK
;
A
#
# COMPACT_ATOMS: atom_id res chain seq x y z
N MET A 1 6.46 67.71 42.89
CA MET A 1 5.13 67.99 42.29
C MET A 1 4.92 67.06 41.11
N LEU A 2 3.81 66.33 41.10
CA LEU A 2 3.37 65.39 40.06
C LEU A 2 3.00 66.10 38.74
N LYS A 3 3.28 65.42 37.62
CA LYS A 3 2.37 65.01 36.50
C LYS A 3 3.26 64.72 35.27
N SER A 4 3.60 63.47 34.96
CA SER A 4 2.80 62.47 34.23
C SER A 4 2.21 63.02 32.93
N HIS A 5 2.74 62.61 31.78
CA HIS A 5 2.03 62.05 30.62
C HIS A 5 2.97 61.02 29.95
N ALA A 6 2.48 59.79 29.85
CA ALA A 6 3.20 58.63 29.33
C ALA A 6 3.22 58.63 27.79
N PHE A 7 4.36 58.29 27.20
CA PHE A 7 4.43 57.77 25.84
C PHE A 7 4.92 56.33 25.94
N VAL A 8 4.03 55.39 25.63
CA VAL A 8 4.30 53.95 25.68
C VAL A 8 5.03 53.58 24.39
N LEU A 9 6.29 53.13 24.50
CA LEU A 9 6.99 52.43 23.44
C LEU A 9 7.27 51.01 23.93
N PHE A 10 6.48 50.05 23.44
CA PHE A 10 6.71 48.63 23.64
C PHE A 10 7.97 48.22 22.88
N ILE A 11 9.03 47.85 23.60
CA ILE A 11 10.16 47.13 23.02
C ILE A 11 9.85 45.64 23.19
N PHE A 12 9.28 45.02 22.16
CA PHE A 12 9.29 43.56 22.04
C PHE A 12 10.69 43.13 21.61
N SER A 13 11.42 42.46 22.50
CA SER A 13 12.62 41.72 22.14
C SER A 13 12.25 40.64 21.13
N ILE A 14 12.78 40.78 19.91
CA ILE A 14 12.75 39.77 18.86
C ILE A 14 13.60 38.58 19.32
N ILE A 15 12.96 37.49 19.70
CA ILE A 15 13.56 36.16 19.60
C ILE A 15 12.91 35.49 18.39
N ALA A 16 13.39 35.85 17.20
CA ALA A 16 13.20 35.02 16.03
C ALA A 16 14.25 33.91 16.12
N PHE A 17 13.87 32.79 16.73
CA PHE A 17 14.53 31.54 16.37
C PHE A 17 14.34 31.38 14.86
N HIS A 18 15.44 31.51 14.11
CA HIS A 18 15.53 30.97 12.77
C HIS A 18 15.32 29.46 12.92
N CYS A 19 14.08 29.03 12.76
CA CYS A 19 13.75 27.62 12.64
C CYS A 19 13.76 27.31 11.15
N ASP A 20 14.81 26.59 10.76
CA ASP A 20 15.03 25.90 9.50
C ASP A 20 13.72 25.65 8.75
N SER A 21 13.51 26.34 7.63
CA SER A 21 12.28 26.23 6.83
C SER A 21 12.10 24.77 6.44
N ALA A 22 11.05 24.13 6.96
CA ALA A 22 10.65 22.79 6.54
C ALA A 22 10.67 22.71 5.00
N PRO A 23 11.17 21.61 4.40
CA PRO A 23 11.23 21.52 2.95
C PRO A 23 9.84 21.75 2.37
N VAL A 24 9.75 22.73 1.47
CA VAL A 24 8.52 23.16 0.80
C VAL A 24 7.90 21.90 0.18
N ASN A 25 6.70 21.52 0.62
CA ASN A 25 5.94 20.32 0.19
C ASN A 25 6.31 19.00 0.89
N THR A 26 6.40 19.06 2.22
CA THR A 26 6.44 17.87 3.08
C THR A 26 5.07 17.55 3.70
N ILE A 27 4.73 16.27 3.82
CA ILE A 27 3.53 15.77 4.49
C ILE A 27 3.88 14.68 5.49
N THR A 28 3.17 14.66 6.62
CA THR A 28 3.25 13.58 7.61
C THR A 28 2.23 12.49 7.32
N GLN A 29 2.48 11.28 7.84
CA GLN A 29 1.52 10.19 7.73
C GLN A 29 0.18 10.48 8.42
N GLN A 30 0.20 11.23 9.53
CA GLN A 30 -1.01 11.64 10.23
C GLN A 30 -1.85 12.57 9.35
N GLN A 31 -1.23 13.54 8.69
CA GLN A 31 -1.92 14.41 7.73
C GLN A 31 -2.49 13.58 6.57
N TYR A 32 -1.69 12.69 5.97
CA TYR A 32 -2.17 11.80 4.90
C TYR A 32 -3.40 10.98 5.33
N THR A 33 -3.38 10.39 6.54
CA THR A 33 -4.49 9.59 7.08
C THR A 33 -5.74 10.44 7.30
N THR A 34 -5.56 11.70 7.71
CA THR A 34 -6.65 12.64 7.98
C THR A 34 -7.36 13.10 6.72
N ILE A 35 -6.64 13.23 5.59
CA ILE A 35 -7.22 13.66 4.31
C ILE A 35 -8.24 12.64 3.81
N GLN A 36 -9.43 13.12 3.42
CA GLN A 36 -10.52 12.28 2.94
C GLN A 36 -10.84 12.56 1.48
N ILE A 37 -11.31 11.53 0.78
CA ILE A 37 -11.92 11.69 -0.54
C ILE A 37 -13.04 12.75 -0.47
N GLY A 38 -13.14 13.58 -1.50
CA GLY A 38 -14.07 14.69 -1.61
C GLY A 38 -13.53 16.02 -1.10
N TRP A 39 -12.40 16.03 -0.39
CA TRP A 39 -11.75 17.28 0.03
C TRP A 39 -11.28 18.10 -1.17
N THR A 40 -11.35 19.41 -1.05
CA THR A 40 -10.78 20.35 -2.02
C THR A 40 -9.27 20.51 -1.83
N ARG A 41 -8.58 21.01 -2.86
CA ARG A 41 -7.16 21.36 -2.74
C ARG A 41 -6.89 22.34 -1.59
N ALA A 42 -7.77 23.32 -1.38
CA ALA A 42 -7.64 24.28 -0.29
C ALA A 42 -7.70 23.61 1.09
N GLN A 43 -8.60 22.65 1.29
CA GLN A 43 -8.67 21.89 2.54
C GLN A 43 -7.39 21.08 2.79
N VAL A 44 -6.86 20.43 1.75
CA VAL A 44 -5.58 19.71 1.83
C VAL A 44 -4.44 20.68 2.16
N THR A 45 -4.36 21.81 1.47
CA THR A 45 -3.33 22.84 1.72
C THR A 45 -3.40 23.39 3.13
N ASN A 46 -4.60 23.65 3.65
CA ASN A 46 -4.77 24.14 5.01
C ASN A 46 -4.32 23.12 6.06
N LEU A 47 -4.52 21.82 5.83
CA LEU A 47 -4.07 20.76 6.73
C LEU A 47 -2.55 20.53 6.64
N VAL A 48 -1.99 20.53 5.42
CA VAL A 48 -0.58 20.21 5.18
C VAL A 48 0.32 21.41 5.46
N GLY A 49 -0.17 22.62 5.20
CA GLY A 49 0.60 23.87 5.26
C GLY A 49 1.27 24.23 3.93
N SER A 50 1.08 23.46 2.87
CA SER A 50 1.60 23.77 1.53
C SER A 50 0.69 23.26 0.41
N SER A 51 0.89 23.76 -0.81
CA SER A 51 0.09 23.40 -1.99
C SER A 51 0.51 22.09 -2.66
N GLY A 52 1.65 21.52 -2.26
CA GLY A 52 2.27 20.37 -2.89
C GLY A 52 2.89 20.69 -4.25
N ASN A 53 3.49 19.68 -4.87
CA ASN A 53 4.02 19.76 -6.22
C ASN A 53 2.97 19.28 -7.22
N VAL A 54 2.55 20.11 -8.16
CA VAL A 54 1.70 19.64 -9.28
C VAL A 54 2.59 18.87 -10.25
N VAL A 55 2.30 17.59 -10.42
CA VAL A 55 3.07 16.69 -11.32
C VAL A 55 2.30 16.37 -12.60
N SER A 56 1.00 16.63 -12.63
CA SER A 56 0.17 16.49 -13.81
C SER A 56 -1.04 17.42 -13.70
N GLU A 57 -1.38 18.06 -14.81
CA GLU A 57 -2.59 18.87 -14.96
C GLU A 57 -3.12 18.73 -16.38
N ALA A 58 -4.41 18.47 -16.53
CA ALA A 58 -5.06 18.31 -17.82
C ALA A 58 -6.53 18.76 -17.78
N GLY A 59 -7.06 19.16 -18.93
CA GLY A 59 -8.45 19.59 -19.09
C GLY A 59 -8.70 21.04 -18.65
N THR A 60 -9.96 21.46 -18.73
CA THR A 60 -10.41 22.81 -18.33
C THR A 60 -11.76 22.73 -17.63
N GLY A 61 -12.10 23.76 -16.85
CA GLY A 61 -13.38 23.84 -16.15
C GLY A 61 -13.63 22.67 -15.20
N SER A 62 -14.86 22.15 -15.18
CA SER A 62 -15.27 21.05 -14.28
C SER A 62 -14.69 19.67 -14.62
N ALA A 63 -14.02 19.53 -15.77
CA ALA A 63 -13.35 18.30 -16.18
C ALA A 63 -11.83 18.35 -15.88
N ASN A 64 -11.35 19.39 -15.21
CA ASN A 64 -9.94 19.50 -14.88
C ASN A 64 -9.49 18.35 -13.99
N THR A 65 -8.34 17.79 -14.31
CA THR A 65 -7.66 16.75 -13.52
C THR A 65 -6.32 17.27 -13.08
N ILE A 66 -6.01 17.18 -11.79
CA ILE A 66 -4.73 17.63 -11.22
C ILE A 66 -4.19 16.53 -10.32
N ILE A 67 -2.92 16.17 -10.48
CA ILE A 67 -2.20 15.30 -9.56
C ILE A 67 -1.19 16.13 -8.79
N VAL A 68 -1.29 16.08 -7.47
CA VAL A 68 -0.39 16.77 -6.54
C VAL A 68 0.38 15.74 -5.72
N GLU A 69 1.70 15.93 -5.62
CA GLU A 69 2.58 15.11 -4.81
C GLU A 69 3.19 15.89 -3.65
N TYR A 70 3.40 15.17 -2.55
CA TYR A 70 4.13 15.62 -1.38
C TYR A 70 5.19 14.60 -1.05
N THR A 71 6.33 15.08 -0.56
CA THR A 71 7.36 14.21 0.02
C THR A 71 7.07 14.01 1.50
N GLY A 72 7.45 12.87 2.07
CA GLY A 72 7.29 12.59 3.49
C GLY A 72 8.57 12.06 4.11
N PRO A 73 8.59 11.90 5.45
CA PRO A 73 9.67 11.20 6.12
C PRO A 73 9.68 9.74 5.65
N GLY A 74 10.75 9.34 4.96
CA GLY A 74 11.01 7.96 4.52
C GLY A 74 12.17 7.32 5.28
N THR A 75 12.49 6.08 4.94
CA THR A 75 13.64 5.36 5.51
C THR A 75 14.80 5.29 4.53
N GLY A 76 15.99 5.73 4.96
CA GLY A 76 17.21 5.65 4.16
C GLY A 76 17.18 6.58 2.94
N ALA A 77 17.57 6.06 1.77
CA ALA A 77 17.68 6.84 0.53
C ALA A 77 16.34 7.12 -0.18
N ILE A 78 15.25 6.43 0.21
CA ILE A 78 13.93 6.58 -0.40
C ILE A 78 13.06 7.45 0.50
N LYS A 79 12.73 8.65 0.04
CA LYS A 79 11.73 9.50 0.71
C LYS A 79 10.34 8.92 0.48
N ALA A 80 9.48 9.04 1.49
CA ALA A 80 8.08 8.69 1.32
C ALA A 80 7.42 9.67 0.32
N VAL A 81 6.42 9.21 -0.42
CA VAL A 81 5.67 10.04 -1.37
C VAL A 81 4.19 9.83 -1.15
N ALA A 82 3.42 10.92 -1.11
CA ALA A 82 1.97 10.88 -1.14
C ALA A 82 1.48 11.62 -2.39
N ALA A 83 0.62 10.97 -3.17
CA ALA A 83 -0.01 11.52 -4.36
C ALA A 83 -1.52 11.69 -4.13
N PHE A 84 -2.06 12.79 -4.66
CA PHE A 84 -3.47 13.18 -4.54
C PHE A 84 -4.01 13.56 -5.91
N GLY A 85 -5.00 12.82 -6.41
CA GLY A 85 -5.67 13.08 -7.67
C GLY A 85 -6.98 13.83 -7.44
N PHE A 86 -7.10 14.99 -8.08
CA PHE A 86 -8.28 15.85 -8.04
C PHE A 86 -8.97 15.86 -9.39
N VAL A 87 -10.31 15.76 -9.39
CA VAL A 87 -11.16 15.94 -10.57
C VAL A 87 -12.26 16.93 -10.23
N GLY A 88 -12.46 17.95 -11.07
CA GLY A 88 -13.48 18.98 -10.81
C GLY A 88 -13.26 19.71 -9.47
N GLY A 89 -11.99 19.84 -9.05
CA GLY A 89 -11.60 20.49 -7.80
C GLY A 89 -11.73 19.65 -6.52
N GLN A 90 -12.24 18.41 -6.60
CA GLN A 90 -12.38 17.51 -5.47
C GLN A 90 -11.41 16.34 -5.54
N LEU A 91 -10.91 15.90 -4.38
CA LEU A 91 -10.04 14.74 -4.26
C LEU A 91 -10.84 13.49 -4.61
N VAL A 92 -10.40 12.74 -5.61
CA VAL A 92 -11.02 11.47 -6.04
C VAL A 92 -10.13 10.27 -5.83
N SER A 93 -8.82 10.49 -5.64
CA SER A 93 -7.86 9.44 -5.31
C SER A 93 -6.75 9.96 -4.43
N LYS A 94 -6.23 9.08 -3.57
CA LYS A 94 -4.98 9.31 -2.83
C LYS A 94 -4.19 8.02 -2.72
N SER A 95 -2.87 8.12 -2.73
CA SER A 95 -1.97 6.98 -2.54
C SER A 95 -0.69 7.41 -1.86
N GLU A 96 -0.07 6.50 -1.13
CA GLU A 96 1.23 6.70 -0.53
C GLU A 96 2.16 5.51 -0.73
N VAL A 97 3.46 5.79 -0.71
CA VAL A 97 4.51 4.79 -0.63
C VAL A 97 5.60 5.28 0.32
N GLY A 98 6.17 4.35 1.08
CA GLY A 98 7.37 4.59 1.88
C GLY A 98 7.12 5.24 3.24
N PHE A 99 5.86 5.50 3.63
CA PHE A 99 5.58 5.90 5.00
C PHE A 99 5.67 4.69 5.94
N VAL A 100 6.36 4.86 7.06
CA VAL A 100 6.43 3.83 8.09
C VAL A 100 5.40 4.14 9.16
N ALA A 101 4.20 3.58 9.01
CA ALA A 101 3.24 3.58 10.12
C ALA A 101 3.58 2.48 11.11
N ALA A 102 3.58 2.84 12.39
CA ALA A 102 3.38 1.86 13.44
C ALA A 102 1.94 1.32 13.33
N VAL A 103 1.77 0.18 12.66
CA VAL A 103 0.52 -0.57 12.74
C VAL A 103 0.45 -1.16 14.15
N LYS A 104 -0.61 -0.81 14.90
CA LYS A 104 -0.76 -1.25 16.30
C LYS A 104 -0.70 -2.78 16.44
N ASN A 105 -1.22 -3.49 15.44
CA ASN A 105 -1.19 -4.94 15.39
C ASN A 105 -0.49 -5.42 14.13
N LYS A 106 0.41 -6.38 14.32
CA LYS A 106 1.11 -7.05 13.24
C LYS A 106 0.36 -8.32 12.81
N ILE A 107 0.44 -8.67 11.53
CA ILE A 107 -0.26 -9.83 10.96
C ILE A 107 0.67 -11.06 10.88
N THR A 108 0.14 -12.25 11.17
CA THR A 108 0.82 -13.54 10.94
C THR A 108 0.40 -14.18 9.62
N LEU A 109 1.22 -15.11 9.09
CA LEU A 109 0.84 -15.92 7.93
C LEU A 109 -0.48 -16.68 8.18
N GLN A 110 -0.67 -17.24 9.37
CA GLN A 110 -1.90 -17.97 9.71
C GLN A 110 -3.14 -17.08 9.61
N GLN A 111 -3.06 -15.84 10.13
CA GLN A 111 -4.15 -14.87 10.01
C GLN A 111 -4.40 -14.50 8.55
N TYR A 112 -3.33 -14.23 7.78
CA TYR A 112 -3.43 -13.93 6.35
C TYR A 112 -4.10 -15.07 5.56
N SER A 113 -3.72 -16.33 5.83
CA SER A 113 -4.30 -17.51 5.17
C SER A 113 -5.75 -17.77 5.55
N THR A 114 -6.18 -17.31 6.72
CA THR A 114 -7.59 -17.41 7.18
C THR A 114 -8.49 -16.42 6.45
N ILE A 115 -7.95 -15.27 6.03
CA ILE A 115 -8.72 -14.24 5.32
C ILE A 115 -9.04 -14.71 3.90
N GLN A 116 -10.32 -14.64 3.55
CA GLN A 116 -10.82 -15.05 2.24
C GLN A 116 -11.30 -13.84 1.44
N ILE A 117 -11.15 -13.93 0.12
CA ILE A 117 -11.76 -12.96 -0.80
C ILE A 117 -13.28 -12.92 -0.55
N GLY A 118 -13.86 -11.73 -0.68
CA GLY A 118 -15.27 -11.44 -0.39
C GLY A 118 -15.54 -10.99 1.05
N TRP A 119 -14.60 -11.14 1.98
CA TRP A 119 -14.78 -10.64 3.35
C TRP A 119 -14.87 -9.11 3.39
N THR A 120 -15.67 -8.57 4.30
CA THR A 120 -15.73 -7.12 4.53
C THR A 120 -14.48 -6.63 5.26
N GLN A 121 -14.15 -5.35 5.09
CA GLN A 121 -13.06 -4.73 5.85
C GLN A 121 -13.27 -4.85 7.36
N GLN A 122 -14.51 -4.71 7.85
CA GLN A 122 -14.85 -4.88 9.26
C GLN A 122 -14.50 -6.28 9.77
N LYS A 123 -14.81 -7.33 9.01
CA LYS A 123 -14.50 -8.72 9.39
C LYS A 123 -13.00 -8.96 9.45
N VAL A 124 -12.24 -8.41 8.49
CA VAL A 124 -10.78 -8.47 8.49
C VAL A 124 -10.21 -7.73 9.71
N THR A 125 -10.68 -6.51 9.98
CA THR A 125 -10.26 -5.71 11.14
C THR A 125 -10.56 -6.42 12.46
N GLN A 126 -11.71 -7.09 12.59
CA GLN A 126 -12.05 -7.88 13.77
C GLN A 126 -11.08 -9.05 13.96
N LEU A 127 -10.76 -9.80 12.90
CA LEU A 127 -9.80 -10.90 12.97
C LEU A 127 -8.39 -10.43 13.37
N LEU A 128 -7.96 -9.29 12.83
CA LEU A 128 -6.61 -8.75 13.03
C LEU A 128 -6.51 -7.83 14.27
N GLY A 129 -7.63 -7.47 14.88
CA GLY A 129 -7.74 -6.56 16.03
C GLY A 129 -7.36 -5.10 15.73
N GLY A 130 -7.23 -4.71 14.46
CA GLY A 130 -6.75 -3.40 14.04
C GLY A 130 -7.15 -3.05 12.61
N THR A 131 -7.21 -1.77 12.29
CA THR A 131 -7.72 -1.27 10.99
C THR A 131 -6.70 -1.34 9.86
N GLY A 132 -5.43 -1.59 10.17
CA GLY A 132 -4.32 -1.45 9.22
C GLY A 132 -4.10 0.01 8.81
N ASN A 133 -3.19 0.22 7.85
CA ASN A 133 -2.95 1.51 7.23
C ASN A 133 -3.56 1.52 5.85
N ILE A 134 -4.40 2.51 5.58
CA ILE A 134 -4.86 2.76 4.23
C ILE A 134 -3.70 3.37 3.45
N VAL A 135 -3.21 2.70 2.41
CA VAL A 135 -2.09 3.18 1.59
C VAL A 135 -2.55 3.70 0.23
N SER A 136 -3.79 3.38 -0.16
CA SER A 136 -4.42 3.89 -1.38
C SER A 136 -5.94 3.90 -1.25
N GLN A 137 -6.58 4.93 -1.80
CA GLN A 137 -8.04 5.02 -1.94
C GLN A 137 -8.41 5.69 -3.25
N ALA A 138 -9.49 5.24 -3.87
CA ALA A 138 -10.09 5.87 -5.03
C ALA A 138 -11.61 5.73 -5.04
N GLY A 139 -12.27 6.72 -5.64
CA GLY A 139 -13.73 6.74 -5.79
C GLY A 139 -14.47 7.14 -4.51
N LYS A 140 -15.78 7.34 -4.64
CA LYS A 140 -16.64 7.81 -3.54
C LYS A 140 -16.93 6.69 -2.54
N THR A 141 -16.68 6.92 -1.25
CA THR A 141 -17.02 5.96 -0.18
C THR A 141 -18.48 5.51 -0.27
N GLY A 142 -18.71 4.20 -0.14
CA GLY A 142 -20.03 3.57 -0.27
C GLY A 142 -20.49 3.31 -1.71
N SER A 143 -19.75 3.77 -2.73
CA SER A 143 -20.03 3.40 -4.12
C SER A 143 -19.50 1.99 -4.44
N PRO A 144 -20.08 1.30 -5.45
CA PRO A 144 -19.60 -0.03 -5.86
C PRO A 144 -18.17 0.00 -6.44
N PHE A 145 -17.71 1.16 -6.87
CA PHE A 145 -16.36 1.37 -7.43
C PHE A 145 -15.38 1.96 -6.42
N TYR A 146 -15.79 2.11 -5.15
CA TYR A 146 -14.89 2.53 -4.09
C TYR A 146 -13.83 1.46 -3.89
N THR A 147 -12.57 1.87 -4.01
CA THR A 147 -11.43 0.98 -3.81
C THR A 147 -10.54 1.52 -2.71
N ALA A 148 -10.10 0.64 -1.81
CA ALA A 148 -9.11 0.94 -0.79
C ALA A 148 -8.09 -0.20 -0.66
N ILE A 149 -6.81 0.14 -0.60
CA ILE A 149 -5.75 -0.80 -0.26
C ILE A 149 -5.34 -0.56 1.19
N VAL A 150 -5.47 -1.60 2.00
CA VAL A 150 -5.13 -1.59 3.43
C VAL A 150 -3.94 -2.50 3.67
N GLN A 151 -2.87 -1.95 4.23
CA GLN A 151 -1.62 -2.65 4.51
C GLN A 151 -1.43 -2.92 6.01
N TYR A 152 -0.88 -4.09 6.32
CA TYR A 152 -0.46 -4.51 7.64
C TYR A 152 1.01 -4.94 7.61
N THR A 153 1.76 -4.60 8.66
CA THR A 153 3.13 -5.08 8.84
C THR A 153 3.12 -6.49 9.43
N GLY A 154 4.02 -7.34 8.96
CA GLY A 154 4.16 -8.71 9.41
C GLY A 154 4.68 -8.83 10.84
N ALA A 155 4.24 -9.87 11.55
CA ALA A 155 4.62 -10.14 12.93
C ALA A 155 6.11 -10.52 13.05
N GLN A 156 6.63 -11.27 12.07
CA GLN A 156 7.97 -11.83 12.09
C GLN A 156 9.06 -10.86 11.61
N SER A 157 8.70 -9.88 10.77
CA SER A 157 9.67 -8.95 10.19
C SER A 157 9.01 -7.59 9.92
N PRO A 158 9.69 -6.46 10.23
CA PRO A 158 9.19 -5.12 9.90
C PRO A 158 9.11 -4.86 8.39
N ASN A 159 9.86 -5.63 7.59
CA ASN A 159 9.84 -5.54 6.13
C ASN A 159 8.80 -6.47 5.50
N ALA A 160 8.19 -7.35 6.28
CA ALA A 160 7.10 -8.19 5.80
C ALA A 160 5.80 -7.39 5.81
N ILE A 161 4.97 -7.59 4.79
CA ILE A 161 3.71 -6.87 4.61
C ILE A 161 2.62 -7.82 4.11
N ALA A 162 1.38 -7.50 4.46
CA ALA A 162 0.21 -7.95 3.71
C ALA A 162 -0.65 -6.76 3.32
N SER A 163 -1.11 -6.78 2.08
CA SER A 163 -1.97 -5.74 1.51
C SER A 163 -3.28 -6.37 1.07
N PHE A 164 -4.37 -5.70 1.41
CA PHE A 164 -5.75 -6.12 1.17
C PHE A 164 -6.43 -5.05 0.33
N THR A 165 -6.84 -5.39 -0.88
CA THR A 165 -7.60 -4.51 -1.75
C THR A 165 -9.09 -4.77 -1.55
N PHE A 166 -9.81 -3.79 -1.06
CA PHE A 166 -11.26 -3.80 -0.94
C PHE A 166 -11.87 -2.99 -2.08
N THR A 167 -12.82 -3.59 -2.80
CA THR A 167 -13.59 -2.92 -3.86
C THR A 167 -15.07 -3.09 -3.55
N GLY A 168 -15.85 -2.01 -3.59
CA GLY A 168 -17.29 -2.06 -3.32
C GLY A 168 -17.65 -2.61 -1.93
N GLY A 169 -16.74 -2.49 -0.96
CA GLY A 169 -16.94 -2.94 0.43
C GLY A 169 -16.52 -4.38 0.73
N ALA A 170 -16.09 -5.15 -0.28
CA ALA A 170 -15.61 -6.52 -0.13
C ALA A 170 -14.14 -6.65 -0.54
N LEU A 171 -13.41 -7.55 0.11
CA LEU A 171 -12.05 -7.90 -0.27
C LEU A 171 -12.07 -8.48 -1.69
N SER A 172 -11.36 -7.86 -2.63
CA SER A 172 -11.27 -8.31 -4.02
C SER A 172 -9.91 -8.92 -4.36
N ALA A 173 -8.86 -8.54 -3.61
CA ALA A 173 -7.53 -9.14 -3.72
C ALA A 173 -6.77 -9.04 -2.40
N LYS A 174 -5.83 -9.96 -2.18
CA LYS A 174 -4.85 -9.90 -1.10
C LYS A 174 -3.47 -10.32 -1.61
N ILE A 175 -2.44 -9.69 -1.08
CA ILE A 175 -1.04 -9.97 -1.41
C ILE A 175 -0.25 -10.02 -0.10
N GLN A 176 0.76 -10.87 -0.02
CA GLN A 176 1.75 -10.84 1.04
C GLN A 176 3.17 -10.89 0.49
N LEU A 177 4.08 -10.25 1.22
CA LEU A 177 5.51 -10.33 1.00
C LEU A 177 6.19 -10.62 2.33
N GLY A 178 6.92 -11.72 2.41
CA GLY A 178 7.75 -12.07 3.57
C GLY A 178 6.98 -12.45 4.84
N LEU A 179 5.66 -12.65 4.78
CA LEU A 179 4.92 -13.27 5.90
C LEU A 179 5.24 -14.75 6.02
N ASP A 180 5.44 -15.39 4.87
CA ASP A 180 5.86 -16.77 4.78
C ASP A 180 7.38 -16.88 4.71
N THR A 181 7.95 -17.56 5.70
CA THR A 181 9.40 -17.86 5.78
C THR A 181 9.71 -19.30 5.37
N GLY A 182 8.70 -20.04 4.88
CA GLY A 182 8.85 -21.39 4.35
C GLY A 182 9.76 -21.44 3.13
N ILE A 183 10.43 -22.57 2.94
CA ILE A 183 11.25 -22.84 1.77
C ILE A 183 10.52 -23.89 0.94
N TYR A 184 10.02 -23.48 -0.22
CA TYR A 184 9.28 -24.34 -1.15
C TYR A 184 10.15 -24.68 -2.34
N THR A 185 10.95 -25.72 -2.21
CA THR A 185 11.97 -26.03 -3.22
C THR A 185 11.35 -26.61 -4.49
N ILE A 186 11.75 -26.10 -5.65
CA ILE A 186 11.45 -26.68 -6.97
C ILE A 186 12.74 -26.85 -7.78
N THR A 187 12.84 -27.89 -8.60
CA THR A 187 13.96 -28.09 -9.53
C THR A 187 13.68 -27.49 -10.91
N GLN A 188 14.74 -27.23 -11.69
CA GLN A 188 14.58 -26.80 -13.09
C GLN A 188 13.80 -27.83 -13.91
N GLN A 189 14.05 -29.13 -13.67
CA GLN A 189 13.33 -30.21 -14.34
C GLN A 189 11.84 -30.24 -13.98
N GLN A 190 11.49 -30.04 -12.70
CA GLN A 190 10.09 -29.92 -12.28
C GLN A 190 9.44 -28.69 -12.92
N TYR A 191 10.13 -27.54 -12.90
CA TYR A 191 9.65 -26.33 -13.57
C TYR A 191 9.38 -26.59 -15.05
N THR A 192 10.32 -27.16 -15.82
CA THR A 192 10.13 -27.40 -17.25
C THR A 192 9.03 -28.41 -17.56
N THR A 193 8.81 -29.39 -16.67
CA THR A 193 7.75 -30.39 -16.78
C THR A 193 6.35 -29.79 -16.61
N ILE A 194 6.19 -28.76 -15.77
CA ILE A 194 4.89 -28.12 -15.53
C ILE A 194 4.42 -27.39 -16.79
N GLN A 195 3.18 -27.67 -17.21
CA GLN A 195 2.58 -27.09 -18.42
C GLN A 195 1.40 -26.18 -18.10
N ILE A 196 1.19 -25.19 -18.96
CA ILE A 196 -0.04 -24.39 -18.99
C ILE A 196 -1.26 -25.33 -19.04
N GLY A 197 -2.33 -24.99 -18.32
CA GLY A 197 -3.53 -25.80 -18.14
C GLY A 197 -3.49 -26.71 -16.90
N TRP A 198 -2.32 -26.95 -16.29
CA TRP A 198 -2.23 -27.76 -15.08
C TRP A 198 -2.95 -27.11 -13.90
N THR A 199 -3.61 -27.93 -13.09
CA THR A 199 -4.21 -27.51 -11.82
C THR A 199 -3.15 -27.30 -10.74
N ARG A 200 -3.47 -26.52 -9.70
CA ARG A 200 -2.60 -26.42 -8.50
C ARG A 200 -2.28 -27.78 -7.88
N ALA A 201 -3.23 -28.72 -7.92
CA ALA A 201 -3.03 -30.07 -7.38
C ALA A 201 -1.97 -30.85 -8.19
N GLN A 202 -2.00 -30.77 -9.53
CA GLN A 202 -0.99 -31.41 -10.37
C GLN A 202 0.41 -30.83 -10.13
N VAL A 203 0.52 -29.50 -10.02
CA VAL A 203 1.79 -28.85 -9.66
C VAL A 203 2.26 -29.28 -8.28
N THR A 204 1.37 -29.28 -7.29
CA THR A 204 1.68 -29.72 -5.91
C THR A 204 2.16 -31.17 -5.88
N ASN A 205 1.53 -32.06 -6.63
CA ASN A 205 1.90 -33.47 -6.69
C ASN A 205 3.28 -33.68 -7.33
N LEU A 206 3.62 -32.90 -8.35
CA LEU A 206 4.95 -32.99 -8.99
C LEU A 206 6.05 -32.41 -8.10
N VAL A 207 5.78 -31.27 -7.44
CA VAL A 207 6.79 -30.55 -6.66
C VAL A 207 6.93 -31.12 -5.24
N GLY A 208 5.85 -31.67 -4.67
CA GLY A 208 5.77 -32.14 -3.29
C GLY A 208 5.38 -31.04 -2.29
N SER A 209 5.06 -29.83 -2.75
CA SER A 209 4.56 -28.75 -1.90
C SER A 209 3.62 -27.80 -2.66
N SER A 210 2.75 -27.11 -1.92
CA SER A 210 1.76 -26.17 -2.48
C SER A 210 2.34 -24.81 -2.89
N GLY A 211 3.63 -24.60 -2.60
CA GLY A 211 4.32 -23.31 -2.76
C GLY A 211 3.80 -22.24 -1.79
N ASN A 212 4.39 -21.05 -1.92
CA ASN A 212 3.97 -19.85 -1.20
C ASN A 212 2.91 -19.08 -2.01
N ALA A 213 1.68 -18.97 -1.50
CA ALA A 213 0.66 -18.14 -2.13
C ALA A 213 0.91 -16.67 -1.81
N VAL A 214 1.51 -15.95 -2.74
CA VAL A 214 1.91 -14.53 -2.57
C VAL A 214 0.80 -13.57 -2.97
N SER A 215 -0.13 -13.99 -3.82
CA SER A 215 -1.25 -13.16 -4.29
C SER A 215 -2.49 -14.00 -4.57
N GLU A 216 -3.65 -13.50 -4.18
CA GLU A 216 -4.96 -14.07 -4.47
C GLU A 216 -5.95 -12.95 -4.84
N ALA A 217 -6.75 -13.15 -5.89
CA ALA A 217 -7.78 -12.22 -6.32
C ALA A 217 -9.01 -12.93 -6.88
N GLY A 218 -10.16 -12.26 -6.88
CA GLY A 218 -11.40 -12.80 -7.44
C GLY A 218 -12.05 -13.91 -6.60
N THR A 219 -13.23 -14.35 -7.01
CA THR A 219 -14.02 -15.36 -6.27
C THR A 219 -14.53 -16.46 -7.18
N GLY A 220 -14.76 -17.65 -6.60
CA GLY A 220 -15.32 -18.79 -7.31
C GLY A 220 -14.48 -19.18 -8.53
N SER A 221 -15.14 -19.35 -9.66
CA SER A 221 -14.52 -19.76 -10.94
C SER A 221 -13.73 -18.64 -11.64
N ALA A 222 -13.73 -17.40 -11.14
CA ALA A 222 -12.98 -16.29 -11.70
C ALA A 222 -11.93 -15.80 -10.69
N ASN A 223 -11.13 -16.75 -10.17
CA ASN A 223 -10.10 -16.47 -9.19
C ASN A 223 -8.70 -16.57 -9.80
N THR A 224 -7.82 -15.68 -9.39
CA THR A 224 -6.42 -15.69 -9.78
C THR A 224 -5.55 -15.90 -8.55
N ILE A 225 -4.55 -16.77 -8.64
CA ILE A 225 -3.59 -17.04 -7.56
C ILE A 225 -2.18 -17.05 -8.14
N ILE A 226 -1.26 -16.33 -7.52
CA ILE A 226 0.18 -16.41 -7.82
C ILE A 226 0.85 -17.21 -6.71
N VAL A 227 1.58 -18.25 -7.12
CA VAL A 227 2.34 -19.13 -6.23
C VAL A 227 3.81 -19.05 -6.58
N GLU A 228 4.64 -18.88 -5.56
CA GLU A 228 6.09 -18.85 -5.70
C GLU A 228 6.75 -20.09 -5.07
N TYR A 229 7.81 -20.53 -5.74
CA TYR A 229 8.72 -21.56 -5.28
C TYR A 229 10.15 -21.04 -5.37
N THR A 230 11.00 -21.54 -4.49
CA THR A 230 12.43 -21.25 -4.47
C THR A 230 13.18 -22.37 -5.18
N GLY A 231 14.08 -22.06 -6.09
CA GLY A 231 14.98 -23.04 -6.71
C GLY A 231 16.30 -23.21 -5.96
N PRO A 232 17.17 -24.12 -6.42
CA PRO A 232 18.52 -24.28 -5.89
C PRO A 232 19.35 -23.00 -6.07
N GLY A 233 20.21 -22.69 -5.10
CA GLY A 233 21.10 -21.53 -5.13
C GLY A 233 21.75 -21.26 -3.77
N THR A 234 22.92 -20.65 -3.77
CA THR A 234 23.64 -20.22 -2.56
C THR A 234 23.70 -18.69 -2.50
N GLY A 235 23.62 -18.13 -1.29
CA GLY A 235 23.67 -16.67 -1.08
C GLY A 235 22.34 -15.94 -1.23
N ALA A 236 22.40 -14.64 -1.54
CA ALA A 236 21.27 -13.71 -1.52
C ALA A 236 20.32 -13.80 -2.74
N ILE A 237 20.73 -14.48 -3.81
CA ILE A 237 19.91 -14.66 -5.03
C ILE A 237 19.64 -16.15 -5.18
N LYS A 238 18.52 -16.60 -4.60
CA LYS A 238 18.00 -17.93 -4.90
C LYS A 238 17.21 -17.85 -6.19
N ALA A 239 17.23 -18.91 -6.97
CA ALA A 239 16.35 -19.02 -8.13
C ALA A 239 14.88 -18.94 -7.65
N VAL A 240 14.00 -18.39 -8.47
CA VAL A 240 12.57 -18.24 -8.15
C VAL A 240 11.76 -18.71 -9.33
N ALA A 241 10.73 -19.51 -9.08
CA ALA A 241 9.72 -19.85 -10.07
C ALA A 241 8.37 -19.32 -9.58
N ALA A 242 7.65 -18.62 -10.46
CA ALA A 242 6.31 -18.11 -10.19
C ALA A 242 5.30 -18.76 -11.14
N PHE A 243 4.14 -19.12 -10.60
CA PHE A 243 3.05 -19.76 -11.33
C PHE A 243 1.77 -18.97 -11.11
N GLY A 244 1.20 -18.43 -12.19
CA GLY A 244 -0.08 -17.73 -12.19
C GLY A 244 -1.20 -18.67 -12.59
N PHE A 245 -2.10 -18.95 -11.65
CA PHE A 245 -3.31 -19.73 -11.88
C PHE A 245 -4.48 -18.78 -12.08
N ASP A 246 -5.30 -19.04 -13.08
CA ASP A 246 -6.59 -18.40 -13.27
C ASP A 246 -7.67 -19.47 -13.39
N SER A 247 -8.78 -19.28 -12.69
CA SER A 247 -9.91 -20.21 -12.70
C SER A 247 -9.50 -21.65 -12.34
N GLY A 248 -8.49 -21.79 -11.47
CA GLY A 248 -7.91 -23.06 -11.02
C GLY A 248 -6.88 -23.71 -11.96
N GLN A 249 -6.62 -23.15 -13.14
CA GLN A 249 -5.67 -23.66 -14.13
C GLN A 249 -4.46 -22.74 -14.27
N LEU A 250 -3.29 -23.33 -14.51
CA LEU A 250 -2.06 -22.57 -14.75
C LEU A 250 -2.16 -21.84 -16.09
N VAL A 251 -2.10 -20.52 -16.09
CA VAL A 251 -2.15 -19.70 -17.31
C VAL A 251 -0.83 -18.99 -17.59
N SER A 252 0.04 -18.86 -16.59
CA SER A 252 1.36 -18.27 -16.75
C SER A 252 2.38 -18.94 -15.84
N LYS A 253 3.63 -18.96 -16.29
CA LYS A 253 4.79 -19.39 -15.50
C LYS A 253 6.00 -18.56 -15.88
N SER A 254 6.83 -18.26 -14.91
CA SER A 254 8.10 -17.58 -15.11
C SER A 254 9.13 -18.15 -14.14
N GLU A 255 10.40 -18.02 -14.51
CA GLU A 255 11.50 -18.32 -13.61
C GLU A 255 12.62 -17.30 -13.76
N SER A 256 13.45 -17.21 -12.73
CA SER A 256 14.71 -16.51 -12.78
C SER A 256 15.75 -17.29 -11.98
N GLY A 257 16.98 -17.36 -12.51
CA GLY A 257 18.13 -17.85 -11.79
C GLY A 257 18.29 -19.37 -11.77
N PHE A 258 17.43 -20.14 -12.42
CA PHE A 258 17.71 -21.56 -12.66
C PHE A 258 18.82 -21.68 -13.71
N LYS A 259 19.86 -22.46 -13.39
CA LYS A 259 20.96 -22.80 -14.32
C LYS A 259 20.83 -24.25 -14.73
#